data_AF-A0A059LEA8-F1
#
_entry.id   AF-A0A059LEA8-F1
#
_cell.length_a   1.000
_cell.length_b   1.000
_cell.length_c   1.000
_cell.angle_alpha   90.00
_cell.angle_beta   90.00
_cell.angle_gamma   90.00
#
_symmetry.space_group_name_H-M   'P 1'
#
loop_
_entity.id
_entity.type
_entity.pdbx_description
1 polymer ?
#
loop_
_entity_poly.entity_id
_entity_poly.type
_entity_poly.pdbx_seq_one_letter_code
_entity_poly.pdbx_strand_id
1 'polypeptide(L)'
;RELHLDAFLVALSDAFALSRALDSGEAGRGSVEAQWVAPSSFTRVTRKFWLRPGDVTRFKAAVIPHLPVLIYGDRTRLLDLEELREGADDQACVALPLPGGAPAPLRRVSDAALVTSVYLDSPPELPLYHARLARDDRAIALRVRWYGDEPPGPQSRVFMERKVHREAWTGALSSKDRAPLLYAQVADLLSGQGVDPTLAARAKKEGRKKKRLLSFSARVLRNVAFPEEQARGSPFQPAAAPPQLEPSDFLREVATLVQQTRARPLLRTVYRRTAFQEPTTAAVRLSMDVDLHMVREVGAAKRPGDWARDVAGAPLAPGDVTVVPYVVVEVKLQQAPPRWLVDLVASGMLLPVPKFSKYLHGTAALFQSSLRAAPHWFLPCPASPGALLPASWEELEEGAAEILEHPALHLFPPREGGGP
;
A
#
# COMPACT_ATOMS: atom_id res chain seq x y z
N ARG A 1 21.11 20.20 8.16
CA ARG A 1 21.31 19.46 6.89
C ARG A 1 20.70 18.10 7.10
N GLU A 2 19.61 17.76 6.42
CA GLU A 2 19.16 16.36 6.39
C GLU A 2 20.24 15.53 5.69
N LEU A 3 20.63 14.41 6.29
CA LEU A 3 21.49 13.45 5.63
C LEU A 3 20.62 12.65 4.65
N HIS A 4 20.85 12.80 3.35
CA HIS A 4 20.20 11.98 2.33
C HIS A 4 20.76 10.55 2.39
N LEU A 5 20.23 9.75 3.32
CA LEU A 5 20.67 8.38 3.58
C LEU A 5 20.14 7.37 2.56
N ASP A 6 19.25 7.78 1.65
CA ASP A 6 18.53 6.87 0.74
C ASP A 6 19.50 6.06 -0.14
N ALA A 7 20.56 6.69 -0.67
CA ALA A 7 21.60 6.01 -1.43
C ALA A 7 22.40 5.01 -0.57
N PHE A 8 22.71 5.34 0.69
CA PHE A 8 23.38 4.43 1.62
C PHE A 8 22.49 3.24 2.00
N LEU A 9 21.19 3.46 2.19
CA LEU A 9 20.21 2.42 2.51
C LEU A 9 19.99 1.46 1.34
N VAL A 10 19.98 1.96 0.10
CA VAL A 10 19.95 1.11 -1.10
C VAL A 10 21.26 0.33 -1.26
N ALA A 11 22.43 0.96 -1.12
CA ALA A 11 23.71 0.25 -1.19
C ALA A 11 23.84 -0.83 -0.11
N LEU A 12 23.38 -0.56 1.12
CA LEU A 12 23.31 -1.54 2.20
C LEU A 12 22.36 -2.70 1.88
N SER A 13 21.22 -2.41 1.26
CA SER A 13 20.26 -3.41 0.78
C SER A 13 20.85 -4.31 -0.31
N ASP A 14 21.59 -3.73 -1.27
CA ASP A 14 22.28 -4.50 -2.32
C ASP A 14 23.39 -5.38 -1.72
N ALA A 15 24.18 -4.86 -0.76
CA ALA A 15 25.21 -5.63 -0.06
C ALA A 15 24.64 -6.80 0.75
N PHE A 16 23.56 -6.61 1.51
CA PHE A 16 22.90 -7.71 2.20
C PHE A 16 22.22 -8.71 1.25
N ALA A 17 21.72 -8.25 0.09
CA ALA A 17 21.20 -9.16 -0.94
C ALA A 17 22.31 -10.04 -1.54
N LEU A 18 23.51 -9.48 -1.76
CA LEU A 18 24.69 -10.24 -2.17
C LEU A 18 25.10 -11.26 -1.11
N SER A 19 25.21 -10.86 0.18
CA SER A 19 25.52 -11.77 1.29
C SER A 19 24.57 -12.98 1.31
N ARG A 20 23.25 -12.74 1.28
CA ARG A 20 22.25 -13.81 1.26
C ARG A 20 22.38 -14.76 0.06
N ALA A 21 22.81 -14.26 -1.10
CA ALA A 21 23.01 -15.06 -2.32
C ALA A 21 24.33 -15.87 -2.32
N LEU A 22 25.33 -15.40 -1.58
CA LEU A 22 26.55 -16.16 -1.28
C LEU A 22 26.25 -17.26 -0.27
N ASP A 23 25.59 -16.93 0.84
CA ASP A 23 25.20 -17.87 1.90
C ASP A 23 24.26 -18.98 1.41
N SER A 24 23.38 -18.70 0.44
CA SER A 24 22.48 -19.69 -0.17
C SER A 24 23.14 -20.60 -1.21
N GLY A 25 24.39 -20.32 -1.60
CA GLY A 25 25.08 -21.00 -2.70
C GLY A 25 24.51 -20.70 -4.10
N GLU A 26 23.59 -19.74 -4.22
CA GLU A 26 22.98 -19.37 -5.51
C GLU A 26 23.93 -18.55 -6.41
N ALA A 27 24.99 -17.97 -5.85
CA ALA A 27 26.02 -17.19 -6.56
C ALA A 27 26.65 -17.91 -7.78
N GLY A 28 26.62 -19.24 -7.83
CA GLY A 28 27.09 -20.04 -8.98
C GLY A 28 26.13 -20.08 -10.18
N ARG A 29 24.85 -19.73 -10.01
CA ARG A 29 23.84 -19.75 -11.08
C ARG A 29 23.58 -18.33 -11.56
N GLY A 30 24.15 -17.97 -12.72
CA GLY A 30 23.96 -16.67 -13.36
C GLY A 30 22.49 -16.27 -13.43
N SER A 31 22.20 -14.98 -13.24
CA SER A 31 20.88 -14.52 -12.78
C SER A 31 19.74 -15.09 -13.63
N VAL A 32 19.03 -16.07 -13.07
CA VAL A 32 17.82 -16.58 -13.71
C VAL A 32 16.78 -15.49 -13.56
N GLU A 33 16.30 -14.92 -14.67
CA GLU A 33 15.12 -14.06 -14.69
C GLU A 33 13.89 -14.87 -14.23
N ALA A 34 13.78 -15.10 -12.92
CA ALA A 34 12.67 -15.75 -12.28
C ALA A 34 11.45 -14.84 -12.40
N GLN A 35 10.72 -14.99 -13.50
CA GLN A 35 9.48 -14.27 -13.73
C GLN A 35 8.45 -14.72 -12.70
N TRP A 36 8.36 -13.99 -11.59
CA TRP A 36 7.48 -14.29 -10.47
C TRP A 36 6.03 -14.47 -10.96
N VAL A 37 5.50 -15.68 -10.78
CA VAL A 37 4.09 -16.02 -11.00
C VAL A 37 3.40 -16.05 -9.64
N ALA A 38 2.23 -15.41 -9.55
CA ALA A 38 1.43 -15.43 -8.33
C ALA A 38 0.87 -16.85 -8.08
N PRO A 39 1.10 -17.48 -6.91
CA PRO A 39 0.45 -18.73 -6.56
C PRO A 39 -1.08 -18.56 -6.47
N SER A 40 -1.83 -19.55 -6.93
CA SER A 40 -3.27 -19.48 -7.19
C SER A 40 -4.16 -19.52 -5.94
N SER A 41 -3.66 -20.02 -4.81
CA SER A 41 -4.32 -19.90 -3.51
C SER A 41 -3.29 -19.96 -2.37
N PHE A 42 -3.43 -19.05 -1.40
CA PHE A 42 -2.67 -19.04 -0.15
C PHE A 42 -3.38 -18.15 0.88
N THR A 43 -3.36 -18.56 2.15
CA THR A 43 -3.89 -17.74 3.24
C THR A 43 -2.92 -16.61 3.54
N ARG A 44 -3.34 -15.36 3.35
CA ARG A 44 -2.48 -14.19 3.58
C ARG A 44 -2.91 -13.36 4.77
N VAL A 45 -2.10 -13.38 5.83
CA VAL A 45 -2.26 -12.44 6.94
C VAL A 45 -1.68 -11.09 6.52
N THR A 46 -2.41 -9.99 6.76
CA THR A 46 -1.91 -8.63 6.54
C THR A 46 -2.17 -7.81 7.80
N ARG A 47 -1.09 -7.35 8.45
CA ARG A 47 -1.13 -6.48 9.63
C ARG A 47 -0.65 -5.07 9.26
N LYS A 48 -1.11 -4.07 10.01
CA LYS A 48 -0.76 -2.66 9.80
C LYS A 48 -0.38 -2.04 11.13
N PHE A 49 0.61 -1.16 11.05
CA PHE A 49 1.19 -0.50 12.19
C PHE A 49 1.42 0.98 11.88
N TRP A 50 1.45 1.80 12.91
CA TRP A 50 2.02 3.14 12.88
C TRP A 50 3.46 3.08 13.40
N LEU A 51 4.28 3.97 12.86
CA LEU A 51 5.70 4.16 13.16
C LEU A 51 5.93 5.66 13.34
N ARG A 52 6.66 6.07 14.39
CA ARG A 52 7.01 7.48 14.61
C ARG A 52 7.94 7.96 13.48
N PRO A 53 7.76 9.17 12.91
CA PRO A 53 8.62 9.65 11.82
C PRO A 53 10.12 9.65 12.13
N GLY A 54 10.50 9.89 13.40
CA GLY A 54 11.89 9.84 13.85
C GLY A 54 12.55 8.45 13.78
N ASP A 55 11.76 7.37 13.87
CA ASP A 55 12.27 5.99 13.84
C ASP A 55 12.39 5.41 12.42
N VAL A 56 12.02 6.15 11.37
CA VAL A 56 12.04 5.67 9.98
C VAL A 56 13.39 5.08 9.58
N THR A 57 14.49 5.79 9.83
CA THR A 57 15.84 5.31 9.47
C THR A 57 16.22 4.06 10.25
N ARG A 58 15.89 4.02 11.55
CA ARG A 58 16.16 2.88 12.44
C ARG A 58 15.36 1.64 12.00
N PHE A 59 14.09 1.84 11.63
CA PHE A 59 13.23 0.81 11.08
C PHE A 59 13.74 0.27 9.74
N LYS A 60 14.11 1.15 8.78
CA LYS A 60 14.72 0.74 7.51
C LYS A 60 15.97 -0.11 7.76
N ALA A 61 16.87 0.33 8.64
CA ALA A 61 18.10 -0.37 8.99
C ALA A 61 17.87 -1.74 9.67
N ALA A 62 16.80 -1.90 10.45
CA ALA A 62 16.44 -3.20 11.05
C ALA A 62 15.82 -4.18 10.04
N VAL A 63 15.15 -3.71 8.99
CA VAL A 63 14.48 -4.55 7.98
C VAL A 63 15.44 -4.98 6.85
N ILE A 64 16.33 -4.10 6.41
CA ILE A 64 17.25 -4.30 5.28
C ILE A 64 18.09 -5.61 5.34
N PRO A 65 18.65 -6.03 6.50
CA PRO A 65 19.36 -7.29 6.63
C PRO A 65 18.52 -8.53 6.26
N HIS A 66 17.20 -8.43 6.42
CA HIS A 66 16.27 -9.55 6.24
C HIS A 66 15.44 -9.48 4.95
N LEU A 67 15.18 -8.28 4.41
CA LEU A 67 14.41 -8.07 3.19
C LEU A 67 15.01 -6.93 2.36
N PRO A 68 15.33 -7.15 1.07
CA PRO A 68 15.89 -6.11 0.22
C PRO A 68 14.82 -5.07 -0.16
N VAL A 69 15.26 -3.83 -0.32
CA VAL A 69 14.47 -2.73 -0.89
C VAL A 69 14.14 -3.05 -2.35
N LEU A 70 12.86 -2.94 -2.71
CA LEU A 70 12.36 -3.13 -4.06
C LEU A 70 12.21 -1.76 -4.76
N ILE A 71 13.21 -1.39 -5.56
CA ILE A 71 13.15 -0.21 -6.42
C ILE A 71 12.19 -0.48 -7.59
N TYR A 72 11.30 0.48 -7.85
CA TYR A 72 10.33 0.42 -8.94
C TYR A 72 10.79 1.26 -10.13
N GLY A 73 10.73 0.68 -11.34
CA GLY A 73 11.11 1.36 -12.57
C GLY A 73 12.48 0.88 -13.03
N ASP A 74 13.52 1.59 -12.60
CA ASP A 74 14.89 1.16 -12.88
C ASP A 74 15.32 0.01 -11.96
N ARG A 75 16.12 -0.91 -12.50
CA ARG A 75 16.62 -2.11 -11.82
C ARG A 75 18.15 -2.16 -11.79
N THR A 76 18.83 -1.12 -12.29
CA THR A 76 20.25 -0.91 -11.97
C THR A 76 20.38 -0.83 -10.46
N ARG A 77 21.05 -1.83 -9.88
CA ARG A 77 21.47 -1.80 -8.48
C ARG A 77 22.50 -0.68 -8.30
N LEU A 78 22.65 -0.16 -7.09
CA LEU A 78 23.76 0.78 -6.83
C LEU A 78 25.11 0.07 -6.84
N LEU A 79 25.10 -1.25 -6.67
CA LEU A 79 26.24 -2.14 -6.82
C LEU A 79 25.96 -3.10 -7.99
N ASP A 80 26.60 -2.89 -9.14
CA ASP A 80 26.52 -3.84 -10.25
C ASP A 80 27.34 -5.10 -9.91
N LEU A 81 26.62 -6.19 -9.66
CA LEU A 81 27.19 -7.40 -9.06
C LEU A 81 28.04 -8.23 -10.03
N GLU A 82 28.01 -7.93 -11.33
CA GLU A 82 28.87 -8.61 -12.31
C GLU A 82 30.29 -8.00 -12.32
N GLU A 83 30.44 -6.68 -12.19
CA GLU A 83 31.75 -6.02 -12.07
C GLU A 83 32.47 -6.44 -10.77
N LEU A 84 31.75 -6.51 -9.65
CA LEU A 84 32.28 -6.98 -8.36
C LEU A 84 32.68 -8.47 -8.35
N ARG A 85 32.22 -9.26 -9.32
CA ARG A 85 32.51 -10.70 -9.42
C ARG A 85 33.79 -10.99 -10.22
N GLU A 86 34.14 -10.13 -11.17
CA GLU A 86 35.35 -10.29 -11.99
C GLU A 86 36.59 -9.64 -11.36
N GLY A 87 36.40 -8.66 -10.47
CA GLY A 87 37.47 -7.93 -9.76
C GLY A 87 37.89 -8.53 -8.41
N ALA A 88 37.92 -9.86 -8.27
CA ALA A 88 38.25 -10.54 -7.00
C ALA A 88 39.77 -10.60 -6.70
N ASP A 89 40.42 -9.45 -6.62
CA ASP A 89 41.66 -9.27 -5.85
C ASP A 89 41.29 -8.82 -4.43
N ASP A 90 41.94 -9.38 -3.40
CA ASP A 90 41.61 -9.25 -1.96
C ASP A 90 41.75 -7.83 -1.35
N GLN A 91 41.83 -6.78 -2.19
CA GLN A 91 41.96 -5.38 -1.80
C GLN A 91 40.90 -4.46 -2.43
N ALA A 92 39.91 -5.00 -3.14
CA ALA A 92 38.81 -4.25 -3.75
C ALA A 92 37.89 -3.58 -2.69
N CYS A 93 38.33 -2.42 -2.21
CA CYS A 93 37.58 -1.58 -1.28
C CYS A 93 36.28 -1.11 -1.97
N VAL A 94 35.12 -1.48 -1.42
CA VAL A 94 33.83 -0.96 -1.92
C VAL A 94 33.77 0.54 -1.68
N ALA A 95 34.10 1.30 -2.73
CA ALA A 95 34.09 2.75 -2.72
C ALA A 95 32.65 3.27 -2.69
N LEU A 96 32.04 3.30 -1.50
CA LEU A 96 30.92 4.19 -1.25
C LEU A 96 31.35 5.61 -1.68
N PRO A 97 30.53 6.34 -2.46
CA PRO A 97 30.91 7.65 -2.98
C PRO A 97 31.01 8.66 -1.83
N LEU A 98 32.21 8.76 -1.25
CA LEU A 98 32.54 9.74 -0.22
C LEU A 98 32.55 11.15 -0.84
N PRO A 99 32.03 12.16 -0.15
CA PRO A 99 32.01 13.52 -0.64
C PRO A 99 33.44 14.10 -0.69
N GLY A 100 34.07 14.04 -1.87
CA GLY A 100 35.44 14.50 -2.08
C GLY A 100 35.99 14.24 -3.49
N GLY A 101 35.53 13.20 -4.18
CA GLY A 101 35.77 13.00 -5.61
C GLY A 101 34.76 13.77 -6.47
N ALA A 102 35.16 14.21 -7.67
CA ALA A 102 34.25 14.85 -8.62
C ALA A 102 33.07 13.90 -8.93
N PRO A 103 31.82 14.28 -8.65
CA PRO A 103 30.71 13.34 -8.77
C PRO A 103 30.42 13.07 -10.23
N ALA A 104 30.65 11.83 -10.68
CA ALA A 104 29.71 11.22 -11.60
C ALA A 104 28.32 11.45 -10.99
N PRO A 105 27.35 12.04 -11.72
CA PRO A 105 26.12 12.51 -11.11
C PRO A 105 25.42 11.31 -10.48
N LEU A 106 25.44 11.26 -9.14
CA LEU A 106 24.72 10.26 -8.38
C LEU A 106 23.24 10.43 -8.71
N ARG A 107 22.83 9.66 -9.72
CA ARG A 107 21.47 9.57 -10.22
C ARG A 107 20.59 9.40 -9.00
N ARG A 108 19.60 10.27 -8.81
CA ARG A 108 18.93 10.48 -7.51
C ARG A 108 18.18 9.22 -7.07
N VAL A 109 18.89 8.26 -6.49
CA VAL A 109 18.34 6.98 -6.05
C VAL A 109 17.58 7.21 -4.76
N SER A 110 16.26 7.14 -4.88
CA SER A 110 15.32 7.11 -3.77
C SER A 110 14.90 5.68 -3.51
N ASP A 111 14.93 5.24 -2.25
CA ASP A 111 14.33 3.96 -1.84
C ASP A 111 12.78 4.00 -1.88
N ALA A 112 12.22 5.20 -1.92
CA ALA A 112 10.79 5.45 -1.87
C ALA A 112 10.24 6.05 -3.18
N ALA A 113 9.17 5.45 -3.71
CA ALA A 113 8.49 5.95 -4.91
C ALA A 113 7.21 6.72 -4.54
N LEU A 114 6.94 7.85 -5.20
CA LEU A 114 5.68 8.59 -5.00
C LEU A 114 4.48 7.80 -5.53
N VAL A 115 3.45 7.67 -4.69
CA VAL A 115 2.19 6.99 -5.01
C VAL A 115 1.03 7.92 -4.73
N THR A 116 0.26 8.25 -5.78
CA THR A 116 -0.97 9.01 -5.64
C THR A 116 -2.19 8.12 -5.89
N SER A 117 -3.27 8.34 -5.15
CA SER A 117 -4.55 7.68 -5.38
C SER A 117 -5.72 8.59 -5.08
N VAL A 118 -6.67 8.69 -6.00
CA VAL A 118 -7.91 9.44 -5.83
C VAL A 118 -9.04 8.46 -5.60
N TYR A 119 -9.66 8.51 -4.43
CA TYR A 119 -10.81 7.71 -4.05
C TYR A 119 -12.10 8.36 -4.51
N LEU A 120 -13.07 7.52 -4.91
CA LEU A 120 -14.40 7.95 -5.34
C LEU A 120 -15.43 7.64 -4.25
N ASP A 121 -16.34 8.57 -4.01
CA ASP A 121 -17.51 8.41 -3.15
C ASP A 121 -18.57 9.46 -3.51
N SER A 122 -19.72 9.42 -2.85
CA SER A 122 -20.87 10.30 -3.13
C SER A 122 -21.17 11.20 -1.92
N PRO A 123 -20.65 12.44 -1.87
CA PRO A 123 -21.02 13.39 -0.83
C PRO A 123 -22.43 13.97 -1.09
N PRO A 124 -23.20 14.32 -0.04
CA PRO A 124 -22.83 14.27 1.38
C PRO A 124 -23.04 12.90 2.07
N GLU A 125 -23.72 11.92 1.48
CA GLU A 125 -24.16 10.72 2.19
C GLU A 125 -23.05 9.69 2.47
N LEU A 126 -21.96 9.77 1.70
CA LEU A 126 -20.74 8.95 1.76
C LEU A 126 -21.01 7.44 1.94
N PRO A 127 -21.84 6.84 1.07
CA PRO A 127 -22.29 5.46 1.23
C PRO A 127 -21.14 4.46 1.17
N LEU A 128 -20.10 4.73 0.36
CA LEU A 128 -18.97 3.81 0.24
C LEU A 128 -18.11 3.87 1.50
N TYR A 129 -17.92 5.05 2.08
CA TYR A 129 -17.20 5.20 3.35
C TYR A 129 -17.90 4.45 4.48
N HIS A 130 -19.22 4.62 4.62
CA HIS A 130 -19.98 4.01 5.69
C HIS A 130 -20.00 2.48 5.61
N ALA A 131 -20.27 1.92 4.43
CA ALA A 131 -20.20 0.46 4.24
C ALA A 131 -18.78 -0.08 4.48
N ARG A 132 -17.74 0.66 4.11
CA ARG A 132 -16.34 0.27 4.36
C ARG A 132 -15.90 0.39 5.81
N LEU A 133 -16.55 1.24 6.61
CA LEU A 133 -16.33 1.41 8.04
C LEU A 133 -17.05 0.30 8.83
N ALA A 134 -18.34 0.10 8.56
CA ALA A 134 -19.16 -0.96 9.15
C ALA A 134 -18.68 -2.37 8.78
N ARG A 135 -18.00 -2.50 7.62
CA ARG A 135 -17.51 -3.76 7.02
C ARG A 135 -18.64 -4.65 6.49
N ASP A 136 -19.66 -4.04 5.91
CA ASP A 136 -20.75 -4.78 5.26
C ASP A 136 -20.21 -5.76 4.20
N ASP A 137 -20.87 -6.92 4.03
CA ASP A 137 -20.50 -7.82 2.94
C ASP A 137 -20.62 -7.08 1.59
N ARG A 138 -19.65 -7.31 0.70
CA ARG A 138 -19.49 -6.63 -0.59
C ARG A 138 -19.13 -5.14 -0.50
N ALA A 139 -18.88 -4.56 0.67
CA ALA A 139 -18.52 -3.14 0.80
C ALA A 139 -17.30 -2.77 -0.06
N ILE A 140 -17.50 -1.83 -0.98
CA ILE A 140 -16.53 -1.47 -2.02
C ILE A 140 -15.67 -0.25 -1.65
N ALA A 141 -14.44 -0.22 -2.14
CA ALA A 141 -13.66 1.02 -2.22
C ALA A 141 -13.09 1.17 -3.64
N LEU A 142 -13.46 2.28 -4.30
CA LEU A 142 -13.04 2.62 -5.66
C LEU A 142 -11.96 3.70 -5.64
N ARG A 143 -10.94 3.56 -6.48
CA ARG A 143 -9.89 4.57 -6.62
C ARG A 143 -9.15 4.49 -7.95
N VAL A 144 -8.77 5.65 -8.48
CA VAL A 144 -7.79 5.77 -9.56
C VAL A 144 -6.41 5.97 -8.95
N ARG A 145 -5.39 5.27 -9.46
CA ARG A 145 -4.02 5.27 -8.92
C ARG A 145 -2.98 5.42 -10.02
N TRP A 146 -1.96 6.22 -9.75
CA TRP A 146 -0.74 6.34 -10.56
C TRP A 146 0.51 6.34 -9.67
N TYR A 147 1.67 6.34 -10.32
CA TYR A 147 2.99 6.26 -9.72
C TYR A 147 3.92 7.22 -10.45
N GLY A 148 4.92 7.76 -9.77
CA GLY A 148 5.87 8.74 -10.30
C GLY A 148 5.72 10.11 -9.65
N ASP A 149 6.77 10.91 -9.73
CA ASP A 149 6.88 12.21 -9.04
C ASP A 149 6.16 13.34 -9.78
N GLU A 150 5.91 13.17 -11.08
CA GLU A 150 5.19 14.14 -11.91
C GLU A 150 3.68 13.86 -12.02
N PRO A 151 2.83 14.89 -12.18
CA PRO A 151 1.43 14.71 -12.54
C PRO A 151 1.28 13.95 -13.87
N PRO A 152 0.36 12.98 -13.97
CA PRO A 152 0.15 12.22 -15.20
C PRO A 152 -0.36 13.12 -16.34
N GLY A 153 0.25 12.98 -17.51
CA GLY A 153 -0.24 13.57 -18.76
C GLY A 153 -1.40 12.74 -19.35
N PRO A 154 -2.09 13.24 -20.40
CA PRO A 154 -3.28 12.59 -20.98
C PRO A 154 -3.06 11.14 -21.43
N GLN A 155 -1.87 10.85 -21.97
CA GLN A 155 -1.45 9.52 -22.43
C GLN A 155 -0.77 8.68 -21.34
N SER A 156 -0.57 9.21 -20.13
CA SER A 156 0.03 8.47 -19.03
C SER A 156 -0.92 7.35 -18.56
N ARG A 157 -0.35 6.17 -18.34
CA ARG A 157 -1.10 5.00 -17.86
C ARG A 157 -1.41 5.14 -16.37
N VAL A 158 -2.69 5.13 -16.04
CA VAL A 158 -3.18 5.01 -14.67
C VAL A 158 -3.88 3.67 -14.45
N PHE A 159 -4.30 3.40 -13.22
CA PHE A 159 -4.99 2.18 -12.84
C PHE A 159 -6.27 2.49 -12.08
N MET A 160 -7.40 2.02 -12.60
CA MET A 160 -8.63 1.96 -11.82
C MET A 160 -8.55 0.71 -10.93
N GLU A 161 -8.72 0.87 -9.62
CA GLU A 161 -8.70 -0.22 -8.65
C GLU A 161 -10.02 -0.29 -7.88
N ARG A 162 -10.54 -1.51 -7.72
CA ARG A 162 -11.68 -1.83 -6.85
C ARG A 162 -11.20 -2.76 -5.75
N LYS A 163 -11.61 -2.50 -4.51
CA LYS A 163 -11.54 -3.47 -3.41
C LYS A 163 -12.96 -3.86 -3.01
N VAL A 164 -13.23 -5.15 -2.91
CA VAL A 164 -14.52 -5.67 -2.44
C VAL A 164 -14.27 -6.36 -1.11
N HIS A 165 -14.97 -5.96 -0.05
CA HIS A 165 -14.96 -6.74 1.18
C HIS A 165 -15.81 -8.00 1.01
N ARG A 166 -15.43 -9.06 1.69
CA ARG A 166 -16.26 -10.23 1.94
C ARG A 166 -16.19 -10.59 3.41
N GLU A 167 -17.37 -10.83 3.98
CA GLU A 167 -17.50 -11.20 5.38
C GLU A 167 -17.09 -12.66 5.63
N ALA A 168 -16.55 -12.94 6.82
CA ALA A 168 -15.94 -14.24 7.11
C ALA A 168 -16.95 -15.40 7.04
N TRP A 169 -18.20 -15.17 7.48
CA TRP A 169 -19.28 -16.16 7.45
C TRP A 169 -19.72 -16.54 6.03
N THR A 170 -19.42 -15.71 5.02
CA THR A 170 -19.79 -16.00 3.61
C THR A 170 -18.91 -17.07 2.97
N GLY A 171 -17.77 -17.39 3.58
CA GLY A 171 -16.71 -18.22 2.99
C GLY A 171 -15.97 -17.60 1.79
N ALA A 172 -16.44 -16.46 1.27
CA ALA A 172 -15.83 -15.78 0.13
C ALA A 172 -14.64 -14.90 0.57
N LEU A 173 -13.60 -14.82 -0.26
CA LEU A 173 -12.44 -13.98 0.01
C LEU A 173 -12.64 -12.55 -0.50
N SER A 174 -12.18 -11.56 0.28
CA SER A 174 -12.17 -10.15 -0.13
C SER A 174 -11.25 -9.95 -1.34
N SER A 175 -11.77 -9.39 -2.45
CA SER A 175 -10.99 -9.20 -3.69
C SER A 175 -10.30 -7.83 -3.78
N LYS A 176 -9.26 -7.77 -4.61
CA LYS A 176 -8.71 -6.50 -5.13
C LYS A 176 -8.48 -6.64 -6.63
N ASP A 177 -9.32 -5.96 -7.39
CA ASP A 177 -9.31 -5.96 -8.85
C ASP A 177 -8.66 -4.66 -9.34
N ARG A 178 -8.02 -4.68 -10.52
CA ARG A 178 -7.50 -3.47 -11.16
C ARG A 178 -7.41 -3.64 -12.67
N ALA A 179 -7.73 -2.58 -13.41
CA ALA A 179 -7.44 -2.47 -14.84
C ALA A 179 -6.61 -1.22 -15.14
N PRO A 180 -5.74 -1.26 -16.17
CA PRO A 180 -5.11 -0.07 -16.70
C PRO A 180 -6.05 0.71 -17.61
N LEU A 181 -5.90 2.04 -17.62
CA LEU A 181 -6.53 2.97 -18.55
C LEU A 181 -5.62 4.18 -18.77
N LEU A 182 -5.83 4.95 -19.83
CA LEU A 182 -5.13 6.22 -20.03
C LEU A 182 -5.75 7.30 -19.13
N TYR A 183 -4.96 8.29 -18.70
CA TYR A 183 -5.45 9.37 -17.85
C TYR A 183 -6.64 10.13 -18.47
N ALA A 184 -6.59 10.41 -19.77
CA ALA A 184 -7.67 11.08 -20.49
C ALA A 184 -9.01 10.31 -20.39
N GLN A 185 -8.96 8.98 -20.49
CA GLN A 185 -10.14 8.10 -20.46
C GLN A 185 -10.81 8.00 -19.08
N VAL A 186 -10.22 8.57 -18.02
CA VAL A 186 -10.83 8.54 -16.68
C VAL A 186 -12.06 9.44 -16.63
N ALA A 187 -12.07 10.59 -17.33
CA ALA A 187 -13.25 11.45 -17.42
C ALA A 187 -14.42 10.73 -18.12
N ASP A 188 -14.13 9.98 -19.17
CA ASP A 188 -15.08 9.14 -19.90
C ASP A 188 -15.66 8.03 -19.00
N LEU A 189 -14.79 7.31 -18.28
CA LEU A 189 -15.19 6.29 -17.31
C LEU A 189 -16.15 6.85 -16.24
N LEU A 190 -15.82 8.03 -15.69
CA LEU A 190 -16.60 8.66 -14.62
C LEU A 190 -17.91 9.28 -15.12
N SER A 191 -18.00 9.62 -16.40
CA SER A 191 -19.25 10.06 -17.05
C SER A 191 -20.09 8.91 -17.63
N GLY A 192 -19.61 7.66 -17.52
CA GLY A 192 -20.30 6.46 -18.00
C GLY A 192 -20.15 6.20 -19.50
N GLN A 193 -19.26 6.93 -20.17
CA GLN A 193 -18.90 6.70 -21.57
C GLN A 193 -18.04 5.44 -21.72
N GLY A 194 -18.09 4.84 -22.91
CA GLY A 194 -17.34 3.62 -23.22
C GLY A 194 -15.83 3.86 -23.27
N VAL A 195 -15.06 3.07 -22.51
CA VAL A 195 -13.59 3.15 -22.45
C VAL A 195 -12.96 1.96 -23.17
N ASP A 196 -12.00 2.22 -24.07
CA ASP A 196 -11.17 1.17 -24.70
C ASP A 196 -9.95 0.82 -23.79
N PRO A 197 -9.91 -0.36 -23.14
CA PRO A 197 -8.78 -0.79 -22.32
C PRO A 197 -7.53 -1.14 -23.14
N THR A 198 -7.66 -1.39 -24.44
CA THR A 198 -6.57 -1.88 -25.29
C THR A 198 -5.52 -0.79 -25.53
N LEU A 199 -5.91 0.49 -25.51
CA LEU A 199 -4.99 1.63 -25.66
C LEU A 199 -3.94 1.66 -24.52
N ALA A 200 -4.37 1.48 -23.27
CA ALA A 200 -3.47 1.41 -22.11
C ALA A 200 -2.60 0.13 -22.08
N ALA A 201 -2.98 -0.90 -22.83
CA ALA A 201 -2.15 -2.09 -23.08
C ALA A 201 -1.13 -1.85 -24.21
N ARG A 202 -1.51 -1.13 -25.28
CA ARG A 202 -0.62 -0.73 -26.39
C ARG A 202 0.51 0.17 -25.92
N ALA A 203 0.24 1.12 -25.00
CA ALA A 203 1.25 1.97 -24.37
C ALA A 203 2.36 1.21 -23.60
N LYS A 204 2.24 -0.12 -23.40
CA LYS A 204 3.30 -0.98 -22.82
C LYS A 204 4.05 -1.81 -23.86
N LYS A 205 3.59 -1.84 -25.12
CA LYS A 205 3.94 -2.89 -26.09
C LYS A 205 5.21 -2.57 -26.90
N GLU A 206 5.65 -1.32 -26.94
CA GLU A 206 6.94 -0.92 -27.50
C GLU A 206 8.14 -1.43 -26.66
N GLY A 207 7.92 -1.81 -25.39
CA GLY A 207 9.02 -2.12 -24.46
C GLY A 207 9.34 -3.60 -24.20
N ARG A 208 8.60 -4.61 -24.71
CA ARG A 208 8.90 -6.04 -24.40
C ARG A 208 8.60 -7.03 -25.53
N LYS A 209 9.66 -7.65 -26.07
CA LYS A 209 9.60 -8.90 -26.84
C LYS A 209 9.26 -10.08 -25.91
N LYS A 210 8.52 -11.08 -26.41
CA LYS A 210 8.07 -12.27 -25.66
C LYS A 210 9.18 -13.33 -25.54
N LYS A 211 9.26 -14.01 -24.39
CA LYS A 211 9.63 -15.45 -24.30
C LYS A 211 8.66 -16.18 -23.36
N ARG A 212 8.55 -17.50 -23.52
CA ARG A 212 7.51 -18.38 -22.96
C ARG A 212 7.93 -19.00 -21.62
N LEU A 213 6.94 -19.36 -20.80
CA LEU A 213 7.11 -20.05 -19.52
C LEU A 213 6.71 -21.54 -19.64
N LEU A 214 7.34 -22.40 -18.83
CA LEU A 214 6.92 -23.77 -18.52
C LEU A 214 6.87 -23.93 -17.00
N SER A 215 6.01 -24.83 -16.51
CA SER A 215 5.55 -24.89 -15.11
C SER A 215 5.76 -26.26 -14.48
N PHE A 216 6.04 -26.35 -13.17
CA PHE A 216 5.51 -27.44 -12.33
C PHE A 216 5.42 -27.12 -10.82
N SER A 217 4.79 -28.06 -10.08
CA SER A 217 4.09 -27.89 -8.80
C SER A 217 4.91 -28.08 -7.50
N ALA A 218 4.31 -27.67 -6.38
CA ALA A 218 4.87 -27.67 -5.02
C ALA A 218 4.41 -28.85 -4.13
N ARG A 219 5.08 -29.07 -2.98
CA ARG A 219 4.54 -29.89 -1.87
C ARG A 219 5.03 -29.45 -0.46
N VAL A 220 4.11 -28.84 0.28
CA VAL A 220 3.84 -28.83 1.75
C VAL A 220 4.98 -29.01 2.79
N LEU A 221 5.01 -28.08 3.76
CA LEU A 221 5.51 -28.25 5.14
C LEU A 221 4.36 -28.08 6.17
N ARG A 222 4.55 -28.49 7.43
CA ARG A 222 3.62 -28.26 8.56
C ARG A 222 4.30 -27.61 9.78
N ASN A 223 3.60 -26.63 10.36
CA ASN A 223 3.60 -26.16 11.78
C ASN A 223 4.95 -25.59 12.31
N VAL A 224 5.07 -24.64 13.25
CA VAL A 224 4.32 -24.14 14.45
C VAL A 224 4.67 -22.63 14.62
N ALA A 225 3.94 -21.67 15.21
CA ALA A 225 2.51 -21.44 15.55
C ALA A 225 2.31 -19.91 15.91
N PHE A 226 1.35 -19.56 16.77
CA PHE A 226 1.06 -18.24 17.39
C PHE A 226 0.31 -18.48 18.74
N PRO A 227 0.06 -17.47 19.61
CA PRO A 227 -0.59 -17.68 20.93
C PRO A 227 -1.95 -18.38 20.86
N GLU A 228 -2.26 -19.16 21.90
CA GLU A 228 -3.43 -20.04 21.96
C GLU A 228 -4.73 -19.29 22.27
N GLU A 229 -5.73 -19.44 21.39
CA GLU A 229 -7.13 -19.36 21.78
C GLU A 229 -7.97 -20.38 20.99
N GLN A 230 -9.10 -20.80 21.56
CA GLN A 230 -9.65 -22.15 21.37
C GLN A 230 -10.21 -22.45 19.97
N ALA A 231 -9.46 -23.22 19.17
CA ALA A 231 -9.93 -23.76 17.90
C ALA A 231 -10.83 -25.00 18.06
N ARG A 232 -12.12 -24.80 18.34
CA ARG A 232 -13.17 -25.80 18.05
C ARG A 232 -14.01 -25.36 16.84
N GLY A 233 -13.51 -25.66 15.65
CA GLY A 233 -14.19 -25.43 14.39
C GLY A 233 -13.71 -26.40 13.30
N SER A 234 -14.63 -26.87 12.46
CA SER A 234 -14.36 -27.83 11.37
C SER A 234 -13.26 -27.32 10.41
N PRO A 235 -12.43 -28.18 9.80
CA PRO A 235 -11.35 -27.76 8.90
C PRO A 235 -11.86 -26.95 7.70
N PHE A 236 -11.66 -25.64 7.77
CA PHE A 236 -11.97 -24.70 6.69
C PHE A 236 -11.08 -24.97 5.48
N GLN A 237 -11.67 -25.45 4.38
CA GLN A 237 -10.95 -25.57 3.11
C GLN A 237 -10.68 -24.17 2.54
N PRO A 238 -9.43 -23.82 2.16
CA PRO A 238 -9.13 -22.50 1.64
C PRO A 238 -9.77 -22.33 0.25
N ALA A 239 -10.78 -21.46 0.16
CA ALA A 239 -11.38 -21.07 -1.11
C ALA A 239 -10.31 -20.53 -2.07
N ALA A 240 -10.37 -20.94 -3.34
CA ALA A 240 -9.51 -20.39 -4.38
C ALA A 240 -9.73 -18.88 -4.51
N ALA A 241 -8.68 -18.13 -4.86
CA ALA A 241 -8.84 -16.71 -5.15
C ALA A 241 -9.79 -16.54 -6.35
N PRO A 242 -10.79 -15.64 -6.29
CA PRO A 242 -11.72 -15.46 -7.40
C PRO A 242 -10.96 -15.06 -8.68
N PRO A 243 -11.37 -15.56 -9.86
CA PRO A 243 -10.70 -15.26 -11.12
C PRO A 243 -10.74 -13.74 -11.39
N GLN A 244 -9.62 -13.20 -11.88
CA GLN A 244 -9.57 -11.80 -12.28
C GLN A 244 -10.37 -11.61 -13.57
N LEU A 245 -11.29 -10.65 -13.55
CA LEU A 245 -12.06 -10.24 -14.73
C LEU A 245 -11.13 -9.69 -15.82
N GLU A 246 -11.50 -9.89 -17.08
CA GLU A 246 -10.84 -9.22 -18.20
C GLU A 246 -10.92 -7.69 -18.04
N PRO A 247 -9.89 -6.91 -18.43
CA PRO A 247 -9.84 -5.48 -18.18
C PRO A 247 -11.03 -4.69 -18.76
N SER A 248 -11.58 -5.12 -19.89
CA SER A 248 -12.80 -4.54 -20.50
C SER A 248 -14.01 -4.67 -19.60
N ASP A 249 -14.21 -5.85 -19.03
CA ASP A 249 -15.43 -6.19 -18.29
C ASP A 249 -15.36 -5.59 -16.89
N PHE A 250 -14.17 -5.58 -16.28
CA PHE A 250 -13.90 -4.82 -15.07
C PHE A 250 -14.18 -3.31 -15.24
N LEU A 251 -13.68 -2.67 -16.31
CA LEU A 251 -13.93 -1.24 -16.53
C LEU A 251 -15.42 -0.97 -16.79
N ARG A 252 -16.12 -1.85 -17.51
CA ARG A 252 -17.57 -1.74 -17.74
C ARG A 252 -18.36 -1.87 -16.43
N GLU A 253 -18.07 -2.88 -15.60
CA GLU A 253 -18.65 -3.02 -14.27
C GLU A 253 -18.42 -1.77 -13.40
N VAL A 254 -17.20 -1.24 -13.42
CA VAL A 254 -16.84 -0.06 -12.64
C VAL A 254 -17.55 1.21 -13.15
N ALA A 255 -17.69 1.39 -14.46
CA ALA A 255 -18.46 2.51 -15.02
C ALA A 255 -19.93 2.45 -14.58
N THR A 256 -20.58 1.28 -14.71
CA THR A 256 -21.94 1.05 -14.21
C THR A 256 -22.06 1.34 -12.71
N LEU A 257 -21.09 0.87 -11.92
CA LEU A 257 -21.06 1.06 -10.46
C LEU A 257 -20.87 2.53 -10.06
N VAL A 258 -20.02 3.27 -10.78
CA VAL A 258 -19.85 4.72 -10.60
C VAL A 258 -21.14 5.47 -10.93
N GLN A 259 -21.85 5.11 -12.00
CA GLN A 259 -23.15 5.71 -12.33
C GLN A 259 -24.22 5.40 -11.27
N GLN A 260 -24.35 4.13 -10.86
CA GLN A 260 -25.32 3.71 -9.85
C GLN A 260 -25.10 4.39 -8.49
N THR A 261 -23.85 4.47 -8.05
CA THR A 261 -23.50 5.12 -6.77
C THR A 261 -23.44 6.64 -6.88
N ARG A 262 -23.34 7.19 -8.09
CA ARG A 262 -23.01 8.60 -8.40
C ARG A 262 -21.64 9.05 -7.88
N ALA A 263 -20.71 8.10 -7.72
CA ALA A 263 -19.42 8.35 -7.08
C ALA A 263 -18.52 9.31 -7.89
N ARG A 264 -17.93 10.28 -7.20
CA ARG A 264 -17.06 11.32 -7.77
C ARG A 264 -15.75 11.38 -6.99
N PRO A 265 -14.68 11.99 -7.54
CA PRO A 265 -13.45 12.26 -6.79
C PRO A 265 -13.74 12.96 -5.45
N LEU A 266 -13.46 12.24 -4.35
CA LEU A 266 -13.67 12.71 -2.97
C LEU A 266 -12.34 13.11 -2.33
N LEU A 267 -11.41 12.16 -2.30
CA LEU A 267 -10.21 12.20 -1.46
C LEU A 267 -9.00 11.74 -2.28
N ARG A 268 -7.98 12.58 -2.39
CA ARG A 268 -6.65 12.21 -2.86
C ARG A 268 -5.77 11.81 -1.68
N THR A 269 -4.99 10.75 -1.84
CA THR A 269 -3.94 10.34 -0.90
C THR A 269 -2.61 10.32 -1.65
N VAL A 270 -1.65 11.11 -1.18
CA VAL A 270 -0.28 11.20 -1.72
C VAL A 270 0.67 10.72 -0.63
N TYR A 271 1.62 9.85 -0.97
CA TYR A 271 2.64 9.36 -0.04
C TYR A 271 3.81 8.76 -0.79
N ARG A 272 4.99 8.72 -0.15
CA ARG A 272 6.16 8.02 -0.66
C ARG A 272 6.18 6.60 -0.09
N ARG A 273 6.45 5.60 -0.93
CA ARG A 273 6.45 4.18 -0.54
C ARG A 273 7.82 3.53 -0.74
N THR A 274 8.42 3.07 0.35
CA THR A 274 9.46 2.03 0.33
C THR A 274 8.77 0.65 0.37
N ALA A 275 9.21 -0.29 -0.44
CA ALA A 275 8.77 -1.68 -0.40
C ALA A 275 9.97 -2.58 -0.10
N PHE A 276 9.79 -3.59 0.76
CA PHE A 276 10.81 -4.58 1.08
C PHE A 276 10.25 -5.97 0.76
N GLN A 277 10.91 -6.67 -0.16
CA GLN A 277 10.47 -7.96 -0.65
C GLN A 277 11.63 -8.69 -1.34
N GLU A 278 11.84 -9.95 -0.98
CA GLU A 278 12.73 -10.85 -1.71
C GLU A 278 12.21 -11.13 -3.14
N PRO A 279 13.04 -11.13 -4.20
CA PRO A 279 12.58 -11.36 -5.57
C PRO A 279 12.04 -12.79 -5.79
N THR A 280 12.60 -13.78 -5.10
CA THR A 280 12.30 -15.20 -5.28
C THR A 280 11.05 -15.66 -4.54
N THR A 281 10.74 -15.06 -3.37
CA THR A 281 9.65 -15.50 -2.50
C THR A 281 8.62 -14.41 -2.19
N ALA A 282 7.39 -14.84 -1.92
CA ALA A 282 6.29 -13.98 -1.51
C ALA A 282 5.96 -14.10 -0.02
N ALA A 283 6.73 -14.91 0.72
CA ALA A 283 6.42 -15.38 2.07
C ALA A 283 6.33 -14.27 3.11
N VAL A 284 7.22 -13.27 3.03
CA VAL A 284 7.14 -12.01 3.78
C VAL A 284 7.25 -10.85 2.79
N ARG A 285 6.35 -9.87 2.91
CA ARG A 285 6.42 -8.60 2.16
C ARG A 285 6.06 -7.45 3.08
N LEU A 286 6.93 -6.44 3.13
CA LEU A 286 6.75 -5.24 3.94
C LEU A 286 6.64 -4.03 3.01
N SER A 287 5.81 -3.06 3.38
CA SER A 287 5.82 -1.75 2.74
C SER A 287 5.60 -0.66 3.77
N MET A 288 6.35 0.42 3.65
CA MET A 288 6.32 1.59 4.52
C MET A 288 5.87 2.79 3.68
N ASP A 289 4.83 3.49 4.15
CA ASP A 289 4.29 4.69 3.51
C ASP A 289 4.60 5.91 4.38
N VAL A 290 5.54 6.75 3.95
CA VAL A 290 5.95 8.03 4.59
C VAL A 290 5.29 9.22 3.88
N ASP A 291 5.35 10.42 4.49
CA ASP A 291 4.80 11.68 3.96
C ASP A 291 3.34 11.53 3.50
N LEU A 292 2.48 11.02 4.38
CA LEU A 292 1.11 10.67 4.02
C LEU A 292 0.17 11.89 4.09
N HIS A 293 0.01 12.54 2.95
CA HIS A 293 -0.94 13.64 2.75
C HIS A 293 -2.30 13.13 2.27
N MET A 294 -3.35 13.72 2.82
CA MET A 294 -4.75 13.55 2.43
C MET A 294 -5.25 14.90 1.89
N VAL A 295 -5.84 14.94 0.70
CA VAL A 295 -6.26 16.17 0.03
C VAL A 295 -7.70 16.07 -0.47
N ARG A 296 -8.50 17.12 -0.26
CA ARG A 296 -9.89 17.23 -0.71
C ARG A 296 -9.96 17.45 -2.24
N GLU A 297 -10.74 16.62 -2.93
CA GLU A 297 -11.04 16.74 -4.37
C GLU A 297 -12.38 17.45 -4.64
N VAL A 298 -13.33 17.36 -3.70
CA VAL A 298 -14.66 17.97 -3.84
C VAL A 298 -14.59 19.49 -3.81
N GLY A 299 -15.32 20.16 -4.70
CA GLY A 299 -15.40 21.62 -4.76
C GLY A 299 -14.14 22.32 -5.29
N ALA A 300 -13.07 21.57 -5.56
CA ALA A 300 -11.80 22.13 -6.00
C ALA A 300 -11.80 22.49 -7.49
N ALA A 301 -11.02 23.52 -7.84
CA ALA A 301 -10.73 23.86 -9.23
C ALA A 301 -10.01 22.71 -9.94
N LYS A 302 -10.38 22.51 -11.21
CA LYS A 302 -9.80 21.51 -12.13
C LYS A 302 -9.37 22.22 -13.40
N ARG A 303 -8.35 21.69 -14.07
CA ARG A 303 -8.01 22.14 -15.42
C ARG A 303 -9.15 21.77 -16.39
N PRO A 304 -9.40 22.53 -17.46
CA PRO A 304 -10.42 22.19 -18.45
C PRO A 304 -10.24 20.77 -18.99
N GLY A 305 -11.29 19.95 -18.91
CA GLY A 305 -11.25 18.53 -19.30
C GLY A 305 -10.59 17.58 -18.30
N ASP A 306 -10.05 18.08 -17.18
CA ASP A 306 -9.42 17.25 -16.14
C ASP A 306 -10.47 16.75 -15.13
N TRP A 307 -10.37 15.49 -14.74
CA TRP A 307 -11.33 14.85 -13.84
C TRP A 307 -10.98 15.07 -12.36
N ALA A 308 -9.72 15.36 -12.05
CA ALA A 308 -9.20 15.56 -10.70
C ALA A 308 -8.74 17.02 -10.46
N ARG A 309 -8.59 17.39 -9.19
CA ARG A 309 -8.06 18.69 -8.72
C ARG A 309 -6.67 18.97 -9.28
N ASP A 310 -6.43 20.21 -9.69
CA ASP A 310 -5.07 20.67 -9.92
C ASP A 310 -4.35 20.92 -8.58
N VAL A 311 -3.18 20.31 -8.41
CA VAL A 311 -2.31 20.45 -7.23
C VAL A 311 -0.94 21.02 -7.58
N ALA A 312 -0.67 21.29 -8.87
CA ALA A 312 0.57 21.92 -9.34
C ALA A 312 0.42 23.45 -9.45
N GLY A 313 -0.81 23.96 -9.41
CA GLY A 313 -1.13 25.39 -9.41
C GLY A 313 -1.05 26.03 -8.02
N ALA A 314 -2.17 26.63 -7.57
CA ALA A 314 -2.22 27.39 -6.33
C ALA A 314 -2.02 26.52 -5.06
N PRO A 315 -1.47 27.08 -3.97
CA PRO A 315 -1.39 26.41 -2.68
C PRO A 315 -2.75 25.88 -2.21
N LEU A 316 -2.74 24.70 -1.56
CA LEU A 316 -3.94 24.12 -0.99
C LEU A 316 -4.38 24.93 0.24
N ALA A 317 -5.68 25.21 0.35
CA ALA A 317 -6.24 25.82 1.54
C ALA A 317 -6.05 24.90 2.76
N PRO A 318 -5.85 25.43 3.99
CA PRO A 318 -5.63 24.59 5.18
C PRO A 318 -6.73 23.56 5.45
N GLY A 319 -8.00 23.86 5.13
CA GLY A 319 -9.12 22.91 5.26
C GLY A 319 -9.23 21.87 4.14
N ASP A 320 -8.38 21.94 3.11
CA ASP A 320 -8.36 21.03 1.97
C ASP A 320 -7.22 20.00 2.03
N VAL A 321 -6.31 20.11 3.00
CA VAL A 321 -5.18 19.19 3.19
C VAL A 321 -4.99 18.84 4.66
N THR A 322 -4.74 17.56 4.94
CA THR A 322 -4.29 17.11 6.25
C THR A 322 -3.15 16.10 6.09
N VAL A 323 -2.28 16.02 7.09
CA VAL A 323 -1.11 15.15 7.11
C VAL A 323 -1.31 14.11 8.21
N VAL A 324 -1.05 12.84 7.92
CA VAL A 324 -1.05 11.81 8.95
C VAL A 324 0.27 11.92 9.72
N PRO A 325 0.25 12.11 11.06
CA PRO A 325 1.48 12.34 11.84
C PRO A 325 2.37 11.09 11.99
N TYR A 326 1.92 9.94 11.49
CA TYR A 326 2.61 8.66 11.59
C TYR A 326 2.88 8.03 10.22
N VAL A 327 3.98 7.30 10.15
CA VAL A 327 4.35 6.46 9.02
C VAL A 327 3.56 5.16 9.07
N VAL A 328 3.00 4.73 7.94
CA VAL A 328 2.11 3.55 7.89
C VAL A 328 2.88 2.35 7.35
N VAL A 329 3.15 1.39 8.22
CA VAL A 329 3.80 0.11 7.89
C VAL A 329 2.73 -0.95 7.63
N GLU A 330 2.86 -1.72 6.54
CA GLU A 330 1.96 -2.82 6.17
C GLU A 330 2.75 -4.11 5.90
N VAL A 331 2.65 -5.07 6.83
CA VAL A 331 3.32 -6.37 6.78
C VAL A 331 2.37 -7.44 6.26
N LYS A 332 2.83 -8.27 5.33
CA LYS A 332 2.06 -9.31 4.65
C LYS A 332 2.81 -10.63 4.77
N LEU A 333 2.14 -11.65 5.31
CA LEU A 333 2.70 -12.98 5.57
C LEU A 333 1.92 -14.05 4.82
N GLN A 334 2.64 -15.03 4.29
CA GLN A 334 2.12 -16.29 3.72
C GLN A 334 2.70 -17.52 4.45
N GLN A 335 3.41 -17.28 5.54
CA GLN A 335 4.06 -18.26 6.42
C GLN A 335 3.94 -17.80 7.89
N ALA A 336 4.40 -18.62 8.84
CA ALA A 336 4.65 -18.17 10.21
C ALA A 336 5.64 -16.99 10.23
N PRO A 337 5.49 -16.02 11.15
CA PRO A 337 6.36 -14.85 11.22
C PRO A 337 7.80 -15.32 11.50
N PRO A 338 8.81 -14.83 10.75
CA PRO A 338 10.19 -15.10 11.11
C PRO A 338 10.54 -14.40 12.43
N ARG A 339 11.46 -14.99 13.20
CA ARG A 339 11.85 -14.49 14.53
C ARG A 339 12.19 -12.99 14.54
N TRP A 340 12.99 -12.50 13.58
CA TRP A 340 13.34 -11.08 13.48
C TRP A 340 12.12 -10.14 13.40
N LEU A 341 11.01 -10.59 12.81
CA LEU A 341 9.78 -9.81 12.71
C LEU A 341 9.00 -9.82 14.03
N VAL A 342 9.07 -10.92 14.78
CA VAL A 342 8.53 -11.00 16.15
C VAL A 342 9.32 -10.06 17.05
N ASP A 343 10.66 -10.13 17.00
CA ASP A 343 11.56 -9.27 17.76
C ASP A 343 11.37 -7.78 17.39
N LEU A 344 11.19 -7.45 16.11
CA LEU A 344 10.89 -6.09 15.64
C LEU A 344 9.55 -5.55 16.15
N VAL A 345 8.50 -6.38 16.23
CA VAL A 345 7.22 -5.97 16.84
C VAL A 345 7.36 -5.84 18.36
N ALA A 346 8.07 -6.76 19.02
CA ALA A 346 8.33 -6.73 20.46
C ALA A 346 9.21 -5.54 20.89
N SER A 347 9.93 -4.90 19.97
CA SER A 347 10.77 -3.72 20.25
C SER A 347 10.01 -2.44 20.63
N GLY A 348 8.68 -2.43 20.54
CA GLY A 348 7.85 -1.24 20.80
C GLY A 348 7.85 -0.19 19.66
N MET A 349 8.67 -0.37 18.63
CA MET A 349 8.78 0.57 17.50
C MET A 349 7.52 0.63 16.60
N LEU A 350 6.61 -0.35 16.72
CA LEU A 350 5.45 -0.52 15.84
C LEU A 350 4.14 -0.61 16.63
N LEU A 351 3.36 0.47 16.63
CA LEU A 351 2.03 0.50 17.24
C LEU A 351 1.01 -0.22 16.33
N PRO A 352 0.36 -1.33 16.74
CA PRO A 352 -0.59 -2.05 15.91
C PRO A 352 -1.89 -1.25 15.73
N VAL A 353 -2.24 -0.92 14.48
CA VAL A 353 -3.51 -0.22 14.16
C VAL A 353 -4.38 -1.12 13.27
N PRO A 354 -5.23 -1.96 13.88
CA PRO A 354 -5.93 -3.02 13.17
C PRO A 354 -6.86 -2.46 12.08
N LYS A 355 -6.76 -3.03 10.89
CA LYS A 355 -7.57 -2.67 9.71
C LYS A 355 -7.43 -1.20 9.24
N PHE A 356 -6.42 -0.44 9.70
CA PHE A 356 -6.16 0.95 9.28
C PHE A 356 -6.38 1.19 7.78
N SER A 357 -7.09 2.26 7.42
CA SER A 357 -7.41 2.58 6.03
C SER A 357 -7.15 4.04 5.73
N LYS A 358 -6.25 4.31 4.76
CA LYS A 358 -5.95 5.65 4.27
C LYS A 358 -7.20 6.42 3.80
N TYR A 359 -8.15 5.70 3.18
CA TYR A 359 -9.44 6.25 2.76
C TYR A 359 -10.31 6.62 3.96
N LEU A 360 -10.52 5.69 4.90
CA LEU A 360 -11.35 6.00 6.08
C LEU A 360 -10.72 7.12 6.91
N HIS A 361 -9.41 7.13 7.10
CA HIS A 361 -8.71 8.19 7.82
C HIS A 361 -8.82 9.56 7.12
N GLY A 362 -8.53 9.63 5.81
CA GLY A 362 -8.60 10.90 5.07
C GLY A 362 -10.03 11.45 4.96
N THR A 363 -11.03 10.57 4.80
CA THR A 363 -12.44 10.96 4.85
C THR A 363 -12.84 11.41 6.26
N ALA A 364 -12.40 10.68 7.30
CA ALA A 364 -12.66 11.00 8.70
C ALA A 364 -12.04 12.33 9.16
N ALA A 365 -10.91 12.75 8.60
CA ALA A 365 -10.32 14.05 8.92
C ALA A 365 -10.90 15.21 8.08
N LEU A 366 -11.16 15.02 6.77
CA LEU A 366 -11.53 16.14 5.88
C LEU A 366 -13.05 16.36 5.70
N PHE A 367 -13.91 15.44 6.12
CA PHE A 367 -15.35 15.48 5.84
C PHE A 367 -16.24 15.23 7.06
N GLN A 368 -15.79 15.58 8.27
CA GLN A 368 -16.46 15.26 9.55
C GLN A 368 -17.95 15.62 9.60
N SER A 369 -18.34 16.76 9.05
CA SER A 369 -19.74 17.21 8.96
C SER A 369 -20.67 16.27 8.16
N SER A 370 -20.11 15.34 7.39
CA SER A 370 -20.84 14.36 6.58
C SER A 370 -20.83 12.95 7.18
N LEU A 371 -20.24 12.74 8.37
CA LEU A 371 -20.02 11.41 8.92
C LEU A 371 -21.02 11.09 10.03
N ARG A 372 -21.67 9.93 9.89
CA ARG A 372 -22.43 9.29 10.98
C ARG A 372 -21.56 8.54 12.00
N ALA A 373 -20.32 8.19 11.63
CA ALA A 373 -19.39 7.43 12.46
C ALA A 373 -17.94 7.58 11.95
N ALA A 374 -16.98 7.39 12.85
CA ALA A 374 -15.54 7.47 12.56
C ALA A 374 -14.83 6.13 12.88
N PRO A 375 -13.60 5.92 12.40
CA PRO A 375 -12.78 4.77 12.81
C PRO A 375 -12.38 4.86 14.29
N HIS A 376 -12.11 3.72 14.94
CA HIS A 376 -11.66 3.66 16.34
C HIS A 376 -10.36 4.43 16.65
N TRP A 377 -9.55 4.75 15.63
CA TRP A 377 -8.36 5.62 15.77
C TRP A 377 -8.69 7.11 15.65
N PHE A 378 -9.96 7.50 15.81
CA PHE A 378 -10.43 8.88 15.97
C PHE A 378 -11.17 9.01 17.30
N LEU A 379 -10.73 9.94 18.14
CA LEU A 379 -11.24 10.16 19.50
C LEU A 379 -11.88 11.55 19.63
N PRO A 380 -12.80 11.75 20.59
CA PRO A 380 -13.37 13.06 20.90
C PRO A 380 -12.29 14.09 21.24
N CYS A 381 -12.34 15.27 20.63
CA CYS A 381 -11.43 16.37 20.95
C CYS A 381 -11.81 16.99 22.30
N PRO A 382 -10.93 16.98 23.33
CA PRO A 382 -11.25 17.58 24.64
C PRO A 382 -11.49 19.09 24.56
N ALA A 383 -10.85 19.77 23.60
CA ALA A 383 -10.96 21.22 23.41
C ALA A 383 -12.19 21.65 22.58
N SER A 384 -12.81 20.73 21.83
CA SER A 384 -13.88 21.02 20.88
C SER A 384 -14.96 19.94 20.93
N PRO A 385 -15.98 20.06 21.80
CA PRO A 385 -17.06 19.09 21.92
C PRO A 385 -17.74 18.81 20.57
N GLY A 386 -17.79 17.53 20.20
CA GLY A 386 -18.35 17.06 18.91
C GLY A 386 -17.36 17.01 17.75
N ALA A 387 -16.15 17.58 17.87
CA ALA A 387 -15.07 17.33 16.91
C ALA A 387 -14.34 16.02 17.25
N LEU A 388 -13.86 15.32 16.22
CA LEU A 388 -13.02 14.13 16.39
C LEU A 388 -11.61 14.43 15.89
N LEU A 389 -10.59 13.93 16.57
CA LEU A 389 -9.20 14.02 16.11
C LEU A 389 -8.62 12.61 15.93
N PRO A 390 -7.66 12.42 15.01
CA PRO A 390 -6.85 11.21 15.02
C PRO A 390 -6.21 11.04 16.40
N ALA A 391 -6.34 9.85 16.97
CA ALA A 391 -5.72 9.53 18.24
C ALA A 391 -4.20 9.73 18.19
N SER A 392 -3.64 10.19 19.30
CA SER A 392 -2.20 10.19 19.55
C SER A 392 -1.64 8.76 19.63
N TRP A 393 -0.33 8.65 19.80
CA TRP A 393 0.33 7.36 19.93
C TRP A 393 -0.02 6.76 21.28
N GLU A 394 0.08 7.58 22.33
CA GLU A 394 -0.12 7.26 23.72
C GLU A 394 -1.57 6.80 23.97
N GLU A 395 -2.58 7.55 23.49
CA GLU A 395 -4.00 7.15 23.61
C GLU A 395 -4.32 5.80 22.94
N LEU A 396 -3.68 5.50 21.80
CA LEU A 396 -3.87 4.22 21.11
C LEU A 396 -3.05 3.08 21.71
N GLU A 397 -1.93 3.37 22.36
CA GLU A 397 -1.10 2.38 23.06
C GLU A 397 -1.80 1.93 24.35
N GLU A 398 -2.35 2.87 25.11
CA GLU A 398 -3.17 2.61 26.30
C GLU A 398 -4.48 1.88 25.93
N GLY A 399 -5.18 2.34 24.88
CA GLY A 399 -6.41 1.70 24.39
C GLY A 399 -6.21 0.45 23.53
N ALA A 400 -4.97 0.04 23.23
CA ALA A 400 -4.68 -1.03 22.27
C ALA A 400 -5.32 -2.38 22.67
N ALA A 401 -5.32 -2.71 23.96
CA ALA A 401 -5.85 -3.97 24.48
C ALA A 401 -7.35 -4.11 24.18
N GLU A 402 -8.17 -3.15 24.63
CA GLU A 402 -9.63 -3.15 24.43
C GLU A 402 -10.00 -3.13 22.93
N ILE A 403 -9.27 -2.36 22.11
CA ILE A 403 -9.50 -2.26 20.66
C ILE A 403 -9.19 -3.58 19.93
N LEU A 404 -8.21 -4.36 20.42
CA LEU A 404 -7.85 -5.66 19.86
C LEU A 404 -8.82 -6.77 20.32
N GLU A 405 -9.34 -6.68 21.54
CA GLU A 405 -10.28 -7.64 22.13
C GLU A 405 -11.73 -7.43 21.67
N HIS A 406 -12.17 -6.19 21.47
CA HIS A 406 -13.57 -5.85 21.14
C HIS A 406 -13.72 -4.93 19.90
N PRO A 407 -13.31 -5.37 18.70
CA PRO A 407 -13.34 -4.56 17.47
C PRO A 407 -14.74 -4.17 16.95
N ALA A 408 -15.82 -4.56 17.65
CA ALA A 408 -17.21 -4.22 17.34
C ALA A 408 -17.77 -3.09 18.21
N LEU A 409 -17.21 -2.83 19.41
CA LEU A 409 -17.81 -1.87 20.36
C LEU A 409 -17.66 -0.40 19.94
N HIS A 410 -16.61 -0.04 19.19
CA HIS A 410 -16.32 1.34 18.80
C HIS A 410 -17.00 1.80 17.50
N LEU A 411 -18.05 1.11 17.03
CA LEU A 411 -18.84 1.52 15.85
C LEU A 411 -20.05 2.39 16.18
N PHE A 412 -20.45 2.44 17.46
CA PHE A 412 -21.59 3.22 17.93
C PHE A 412 -21.24 3.91 19.26
N PRO A 413 -21.35 5.25 19.38
CA PRO A 413 -21.55 5.81 20.71
C PRO A 413 -22.89 5.28 21.24
N PRO A 414 -22.99 4.86 22.51
CA PRO A 414 -24.29 4.49 23.08
C PRO A 414 -25.23 5.69 22.98
N ARG A 415 -26.45 5.47 22.49
CA ARG A 415 -27.53 6.45 22.66
C ARG A 415 -27.88 6.49 24.14
N GLU A 416 -27.56 7.59 24.79
CA GLU A 416 -28.14 7.89 26.10
C GLU A 416 -29.66 8.03 25.97
N GLY A 417 -30.41 7.28 26.79
CA GLY A 417 -31.84 7.46 27.00
C GLY A 417 -32.78 6.79 25.99
N GLY A 418 -33.52 5.77 26.44
CA GLY A 418 -34.72 5.27 25.75
C GLY A 418 -34.86 3.74 25.76
N GLY A 419 -35.21 3.16 26.90
CA GLY A 419 -35.84 1.83 26.96
C GLY A 419 -37.33 1.96 27.33
N PRO A 420 -38.03 0.84 27.63
CA PRO A 420 -37.61 -0.56 27.48
C PRO A 420 -37.89 -1.14 26.08
#